data_AF-A0A6P4YR53-F1
#
_entry.id   AF-A0A6P4YR53-F1
#
_cell.length_a   1.000
_cell.length_b   1.000
_cell.length_c   1.000
_cell.angle_alpha   90.00
_cell.angle_beta   90.00
_cell.angle_gamma   90.00
#
_symmetry.space_group_name_H-M   'P 1'
#
loop_
_entity.id
_entity.type
_entity.pdbx_description
1 polymer ?
#
loop_
_entity_poly.entity_id
_entity_poly.type
_entity_poly.pdbx_seq_one_letter_code
_entity_poly.pdbx_strand_id
1 'polypeptide(L)'
;MDRKRKTQDEHELEKDAKKGAPPRPPVVEITIDKAVIKGYHIFRLRPLMGLRMNVVAEPDNQHDKHALAVFMPPLEKIPTDQHDVVTDTKRRTVVRDIAEKCVGHLPASLSSILNQLSSAGEVEEITCVAIGLPRRSFWPWPEAVQKGGGAVVPCQIHLQVVDKERATAALRAAFNDMGPEKEVLTVL
;
A
#
# COMPACT_ATOMS: atom_id res chain seq x y z
N MET A 1 6.35 -66.49 -28.05
CA MET A 1 5.84 -66.43 -26.66
C MET A 1 6.86 -65.69 -25.79
N ASP A 2 7.21 -64.46 -26.12
CA ASP A 2 6.43 -63.23 -25.87
C ASP A 2 6.33 -62.90 -24.38
N ARG A 3 7.23 -62.04 -23.93
CA ARG A 3 6.96 -60.91 -23.02
C ARG A 3 8.22 -60.03 -22.92
N LYS A 4 8.47 -59.28 -24.00
CA LYS A 4 9.26 -58.04 -23.99
C LYS A 4 8.27 -56.87 -23.90
N ARG A 5 8.69 -55.80 -23.22
CA ARG A 5 8.12 -54.43 -23.19
C ARG A 5 6.94 -54.19 -22.24
N LYS A 6 7.22 -53.51 -21.12
CA LYS A 6 6.45 -52.35 -20.60
C LYS A 6 6.91 -52.01 -19.18
N THR A 7 8.07 -51.36 -19.02
CA THR A 7 8.40 -50.64 -17.77
C THR A 7 9.56 -49.65 -17.93
N GLN A 8 9.63 -48.89 -19.03
CA GLN A 8 10.68 -47.85 -19.19
C GLN A 8 10.23 -46.52 -19.79
N ASP A 9 8.93 -46.31 -20.08
CA ASP A 9 8.45 -45.10 -20.77
C ASP A 9 7.66 -44.11 -19.88
N GLU A 10 7.74 -44.20 -18.55
CA GLU A 10 7.10 -43.22 -17.65
C GLU A 10 8.09 -42.29 -16.93
N HIS A 11 9.40 -42.44 -17.16
CA HIS A 11 10.43 -41.66 -16.48
C HIS A 11 11.15 -40.59 -17.34
N GLU A 12 10.72 -40.38 -18.59
CA GLU A 12 11.36 -39.44 -19.52
C GLU A 12 10.48 -38.27 -20.01
N LEU A 13 9.29 -38.07 -19.44
CA LEU A 13 8.42 -36.93 -19.79
C LEU A 13 8.30 -35.85 -18.70
N GLU A 14 9.04 -35.97 -17.60
CA GLU A 14 8.98 -35.02 -16.47
C GLU A 14 10.32 -34.29 -16.21
N LYS A 15 11.14 -34.08 -17.25
CA LYS A 15 12.45 -33.41 -17.12
C LYS A 15 12.59 -32.05 -17.79
N ASP A 16 11.56 -31.50 -18.43
CA ASP A 16 11.70 -30.25 -19.21
C ASP A 16 10.66 -29.15 -18.90
N ALA A 17 10.30 -28.94 -17.64
CA ALA A 17 9.48 -27.79 -17.25
C ALA A 17 9.88 -27.11 -15.92
N LYS A 18 11.16 -27.14 -15.56
CA LYS A 18 11.73 -26.20 -14.59
C LYS A 18 12.89 -25.43 -15.23
N LYS A 19 12.59 -24.71 -16.32
CA LYS A 19 13.35 -23.48 -16.59
C LYS A 19 13.05 -22.56 -15.42
N GLY A 20 13.97 -22.57 -14.44
CA GLY A 20 13.96 -21.65 -13.33
C GLY A 20 13.73 -20.26 -13.90
N ALA A 21 12.62 -19.64 -13.49
CA ALA A 21 12.43 -18.23 -13.75
C ALA A 21 13.71 -17.53 -13.31
N PRO A 22 14.25 -16.57 -14.10
CA PRO A 22 15.41 -15.82 -13.68
C PRO A 22 15.18 -15.31 -12.25
N PRO A 23 16.21 -15.32 -11.38
CA PRO A 23 16.07 -14.81 -10.02
C PRO A 23 15.44 -13.42 -10.13
N ARG A 24 14.30 -13.22 -9.47
CA ARG A 24 13.67 -11.89 -9.46
C ARG A 24 14.73 -10.91 -8.97
N PRO A 25 14.88 -9.75 -9.63
CA PRO A 25 15.77 -8.72 -9.15
C PRO A 25 15.47 -8.42 -7.68
N PRO A 26 16.49 -8.07 -6.87
CA PRO A 26 16.27 -7.74 -5.46
C PRO A 26 15.29 -6.59 -5.38
N VAL A 27 14.19 -6.81 -4.68
CA VAL A 27 13.17 -5.79 -4.44
C VAL A 27 13.73 -4.79 -3.42
N VAL A 28 13.76 -3.52 -3.80
CA VAL A 28 14.29 -2.42 -2.98
C VAL A 28 13.13 -1.60 -2.45
N GLU A 29 13.20 -1.16 -1.19
CA GLU A 29 12.19 -0.29 -0.62
C GLU A 29 12.52 1.20 -0.85
N ILE A 30 11.52 1.95 -1.32
CA ILE A 30 11.52 3.43 -1.37
C ILE A 30 10.45 3.92 -0.38
N THR A 31 10.75 5.00 0.35
CA THR A 31 9.76 5.62 1.24
C THR A 31 9.32 6.97 0.72
N ILE A 32 8.01 7.22 0.70
CA ILE A 32 7.42 8.54 0.51
C ILE A 32 6.98 9.04 1.89
N ASP A 33 7.69 10.05 2.39
CA ASP A 33 7.43 10.68 3.67
C ASP A 33 6.42 11.84 3.54
N LYS A 34 5.84 12.22 4.69
CA LYS A 34 4.83 13.28 4.84
C LYS A 34 3.54 13.04 4.04
N ALA A 35 3.25 11.80 3.71
CA ALA A 35 1.97 11.40 3.15
C ALA A 35 0.85 11.43 4.21
N VAL A 36 -0.38 11.29 3.75
CA VAL A 36 -1.55 11.23 4.64
C VAL A 36 -2.56 10.20 4.16
N ILE A 37 -3.25 9.56 5.11
CA ILE A 37 -4.46 8.78 4.87
C ILE A 37 -5.66 9.71 5.00
N LYS A 38 -6.44 9.85 3.92
CA LYS A 38 -7.68 10.63 3.85
C LYS A 38 -8.88 9.76 4.24
N GLY A 39 -10.02 10.40 4.50
CA GLY A 39 -11.28 9.70 4.77
C GLY A 39 -11.59 9.42 6.25
N TYR A 40 -10.75 9.86 7.20
CA TYR A 40 -10.98 9.58 8.63
C TYR A 40 -12.37 9.99 9.15
N HIS A 41 -12.97 11.04 8.59
CA HIS A 41 -14.32 11.50 8.96
C HIS A 41 -15.43 10.49 8.57
N ILE A 42 -15.18 9.67 7.54
CA ILE A 42 -16.06 8.60 7.05
C ILE A 42 -15.80 7.33 7.86
N PHE A 43 -14.57 6.80 7.81
CA PHE A 43 -14.22 5.51 8.41
C PHE A 43 -14.20 5.55 9.92
N ARG A 44 -13.72 6.66 10.51
CA ARG A 44 -13.63 6.86 11.96
C ARG A 44 -12.81 5.78 12.69
N LEU A 45 -11.93 5.08 11.96
CA LEU A 45 -10.99 4.11 12.51
C LEU A 45 -9.61 4.74 12.60
N ARG A 46 -8.98 4.63 13.77
CA ARG A 46 -7.61 5.07 13.97
C ARG A 46 -6.69 3.86 13.88
N PRO A 47 -5.72 3.83 12.94
CA PRO A 47 -4.76 2.74 12.88
C PRO A 47 -3.80 2.78 14.07
N LEU A 48 -3.22 1.62 14.42
CA LEU A 48 -2.12 1.57 15.36
C LEU A 48 -0.88 2.25 14.73
N MET A 49 -0.27 3.17 15.47
CA MET A 49 0.95 3.84 14.99
C MET A 49 2.11 2.85 14.90
N GLY A 50 2.91 2.96 13.85
CA GLY A 50 4.02 2.03 13.60
C GLY A 50 3.60 0.67 13.00
N LEU A 51 2.30 0.36 12.95
CA LEU A 51 1.84 -0.86 12.31
C LEU A 51 1.79 -0.68 10.78
N ARG A 52 2.37 -1.64 10.07
CA ARG A 52 2.37 -1.67 8.61
C ARG A 52 1.03 -2.15 8.08
N MET A 53 0.42 -1.32 7.24
CA MET A 53 -0.89 -1.50 6.64
C MET A 53 -0.77 -1.74 5.15
N ASN A 54 -1.74 -2.48 4.61
CA ASN A 54 -1.79 -2.80 3.19
C ASN A 54 -2.47 -1.67 2.43
N VAL A 55 -1.93 -1.32 1.26
CA VAL A 55 -2.57 -0.39 0.33
C VAL A 55 -3.00 -1.18 -0.90
N VAL A 56 -4.30 -1.16 -1.19
CA VAL A 56 -4.91 -2.02 -2.22
C VAL A 56 -5.71 -1.16 -3.19
N ALA A 57 -5.63 -1.48 -4.48
CA ALA A 57 -6.44 -0.84 -5.49
C ALA A 57 -7.93 -1.16 -5.30
N GLU A 58 -8.78 -0.14 -5.43
CA GLU A 58 -10.23 -0.24 -5.37
C GLU A 58 -10.81 0.15 -6.74
N PRO A 59 -10.73 -0.73 -7.75
CA PRO A 59 -11.08 -0.39 -9.13
C PRO A 59 -12.57 -0.03 -9.32
N ASP A 60 -13.43 -0.54 -8.44
CA ASP A 60 -14.88 -0.31 -8.47
C ASP A 60 -15.31 0.94 -7.69
N ASN A 61 -14.37 1.78 -7.25
CA ASN A 61 -14.68 3.01 -6.53
C ASN A 61 -15.41 4.00 -7.46
N GLN A 62 -16.62 4.40 -7.05
CA GLN A 62 -17.52 5.23 -7.86
C GLN A 62 -17.02 6.68 -8.06
N HIS A 63 -16.07 7.13 -7.24
CA HIS A 63 -15.56 8.51 -7.25
C HIS A 63 -14.18 8.63 -7.91
N ASP A 64 -13.33 7.61 -7.76
CA ASP A 64 -11.97 7.58 -8.29
C ASP A 64 -11.59 6.17 -8.75
N LYS A 65 -11.53 5.95 -10.06
CA LYS A 65 -11.10 4.67 -10.67
C LYS A 65 -9.66 4.26 -10.30
N HIS A 66 -8.87 5.18 -9.75
CA HIS A 66 -7.52 4.95 -9.27
C HIS A 66 -7.44 4.93 -7.74
N ALA A 67 -8.57 4.80 -7.02
CA ALA A 67 -8.58 4.79 -5.57
C ALA A 67 -7.65 3.70 -5.01
N LEU A 68 -6.81 4.09 -4.06
CA LEU A 68 -6.00 3.19 -3.24
C LEU A 68 -6.51 3.22 -1.80
N ALA A 69 -7.12 2.12 -1.39
CA ALA A 69 -7.68 1.93 -0.05
C ALA A 69 -6.62 1.37 0.90
N VAL A 70 -6.65 1.83 2.15
CA VAL A 70 -5.71 1.45 3.20
C VAL A 70 -6.41 0.53 4.19
N PHE A 71 -5.89 -0.67 4.35
CA PHE A 71 -6.44 -1.70 5.22
C PHE A 71 -5.49 -2.05 6.36
N MET A 72 -6.05 -2.21 7.55
CA MET A 72 -5.34 -2.89 8.63
C MET A 72 -5.00 -4.32 8.20
N PRO A 73 -3.83 -4.85 8.58
CA PRO A 73 -3.50 -6.24 8.28
C PRO A 73 -4.47 -7.22 8.97
N PRO A 74 -4.55 -8.47 8.48
CA PRO A 74 -5.21 -9.57 9.19
C PRO A 74 -4.67 -9.74 10.59
N LEU A 75 -5.55 -10.13 11.52
CA LEU A 75 -5.19 -10.24 12.95
C LEU A 75 -4.03 -11.21 13.17
N GLU A 76 -3.93 -12.26 12.35
CA GLU A 76 -2.89 -13.28 12.38
C GLU A 76 -1.51 -12.74 11.97
N LYS A 77 -1.49 -11.62 11.22
CA LYS A 77 -0.25 -10.93 10.82
C LYS A 77 0.15 -9.83 11.80
N ILE A 78 -0.67 -9.54 12.81
CA ILE A 78 -0.39 -8.56 13.86
C ILE A 78 0.24 -9.30 15.05
N PRO A 79 1.35 -8.80 15.63
CA PRO A 79 1.91 -9.35 16.85
C PRO A 79 0.87 -9.44 17.98
N THR A 80 0.80 -10.57 18.68
CA THR A 80 -0.26 -10.85 19.68
C THR A 80 -0.27 -9.83 20.82
N ASP A 81 0.89 -9.31 21.20
CA ASP A 81 1.05 -8.24 22.19
C ASP A 81 0.39 -6.92 21.78
N GLN A 82 0.10 -6.74 20.49
CA GLN A 82 -0.55 -5.55 19.95
C GLN A 82 -2.07 -5.68 19.80
N HIS A 83 -2.64 -6.89 19.98
CA HIS A 83 -4.06 -7.16 19.67
C HIS A 83 -5.04 -6.33 20.50
N ASP A 84 -4.73 -6.12 21.78
CA ASP A 84 -5.59 -5.40 22.73
C ASP A 84 -5.15 -3.94 22.95
N VAL A 85 -4.21 -3.44 22.13
CA VAL A 85 -3.78 -2.03 22.21
C VAL A 85 -4.93 -1.12 21.79
N VAL A 86 -5.24 -0.13 22.63
CA VAL A 86 -6.29 0.86 22.37
C VAL A 86 -5.83 1.83 21.28
N THR A 87 -6.53 1.83 20.15
CA THR A 87 -6.25 2.75 19.04
C THR A 87 -7.08 4.03 19.13
N ASP A 88 -8.28 3.97 19.70
CA ASP A 88 -9.14 5.13 19.96
C ASP A 88 -9.76 5.05 21.37
N THR A 89 -9.27 5.90 22.27
CA THR A 89 -9.75 5.98 23.66
C THR A 89 -11.19 6.46 23.78
N LYS A 90 -11.65 7.34 22.87
CA LYS A 90 -13.01 7.87 22.88
C LYS A 90 -14.03 6.80 22.49
N ARG A 91 -13.66 5.92 21.56
CA ARG A 91 -14.51 4.83 21.06
C ARG A 91 -14.26 3.50 21.74
N ARG A 92 -13.23 3.42 22.59
CA ARG A 92 -12.75 2.18 23.24
C ARG A 92 -12.45 1.09 22.21
N THR A 93 -11.91 1.49 21.06
CA THR A 93 -11.56 0.58 19.97
C THR A 93 -10.14 0.07 20.17
N VAL A 94 -9.97 -1.24 20.06
CA VAL A 94 -8.66 -1.91 20.09
C VAL A 94 -8.25 -2.41 18.71
N VAL A 95 -6.99 -2.79 18.53
CA VAL A 95 -6.44 -3.25 17.24
C VAL A 95 -7.24 -4.42 16.65
N ARG A 96 -7.59 -5.42 17.48
CA ARG A 96 -8.39 -6.56 17.02
C ARG A 96 -9.77 -6.18 16.49
N ASP A 97 -10.36 -5.08 16.94
CA ASP A 97 -11.67 -4.62 16.47
C ASP A 97 -11.60 -4.05 15.05
N ILE A 98 -10.40 -3.67 14.61
CA ILE A 98 -10.17 -2.97 13.33
C ILE A 98 -9.26 -3.75 12.38
N ALA A 99 -8.80 -4.94 12.76
CA ALA A 99 -8.11 -5.84 11.84
C ALA A 99 -8.93 -6.04 10.56
N GLU A 100 -8.25 -6.06 9.42
CA GLU A 100 -8.84 -6.19 8.07
C GLU A 100 -9.83 -5.07 7.67
N LYS A 101 -10.05 -4.05 8.51
CA LYS A 101 -10.93 -2.93 8.15
C LYS A 101 -10.19 -1.88 7.34
N CYS A 102 -10.92 -1.27 6.41
CA CYS A 102 -10.47 -0.08 5.71
C CYS A 102 -10.44 1.10 6.67
N VAL A 103 -9.29 1.75 6.78
CA VAL A 103 -9.06 2.92 7.66
C VAL A 103 -9.04 4.24 6.88
N GLY A 104 -9.03 4.18 5.55
CA GLY A 104 -9.04 5.35 4.69
C GLY A 104 -8.50 5.08 3.29
N HIS A 105 -8.19 6.16 2.58
CA HIS A 105 -7.65 6.13 1.23
C HIS A 105 -6.40 7.00 1.14
N LEU A 106 -5.53 6.69 0.19
CA LEU A 106 -4.48 7.63 -0.20
C LEU A 106 -5.09 8.81 -0.99
N PRO A 107 -4.41 9.98 -1.04
CA PRO A 107 -4.86 11.11 -1.84
C PRO A 107 -4.98 10.75 -3.31
N ALA A 108 -6.06 11.17 -3.99
CA ALA A 108 -6.34 10.82 -5.39
C ALA A 108 -5.17 11.07 -6.36
N SER A 109 -4.47 12.20 -6.20
CA SER A 109 -3.24 12.55 -6.92
C SER A 109 -2.17 11.45 -6.79
N LEU A 110 -1.88 11.05 -5.56
CA LEU A 110 -0.90 10.02 -5.24
C LEU A 110 -1.38 8.63 -5.68
N SER A 111 -2.67 8.33 -5.51
CA SER A 111 -3.26 7.07 -5.93
C SER A 111 -3.17 6.86 -7.45
N SER A 112 -3.40 7.92 -8.23
CA SER A 112 -3.20 7.91 -9.69
C SER A 112 -1.75 7.59 -10.06
N ILE A 113 -0.79 8.29 -9.45
CA ILE A 113 0.64 8.10 -9.73
C ILE A 113 1.09 6.68 -9.38
N LEU A 114 0.75 6.20 -8.19
CA LEU A 114 1.15 4.87 -7.73
C LEU A 114 0.51 3.76 -8.59
N ASN A 115 -0.73 3.93 -9.04
CA ASN A 115 -1.35 3.00 -9.97
C ASN A 115 -0.68 2.98 -11.34
N GLN A 116 -0.24 4.13 -11.86
CA GLN A 116 0.53 4.18 -13.11
C GLN A 116 1.87 3.44 -12.97
N LEU A 117 2.59 3.66 -11.87
CA LEU A 117 3.86 2.98 -11.60
C LEU A 117 3.68 1.46 -11.41
N SER A 118 2.63 1.05 -10.71
CA SER A 118 2.31 -0.37 -10.56
C SER A 118 1.93 -1.00 -11.91
N SER A 119 1.13 -0.30 -12.72
CA SER A 119 0.74 -0.77 -14.06
C SER A 119 1.93 -0.86 -15.02
N ALA A 120 2.95 -0.02 -14.84
CA ALA A 120 4.21 -0.08 -15.58
C ALA A 120 5.17 -1.20 -15.10
N GLY A 121 4.81 -1.92 -14.03
CA GLY A 121 5.62 -2.97 -13.42
C GLY A 121 6.80 -2.45 -12.60
N GLU A 122 6.80 -1.17 -12.21
CA GLU A 122 7.88 -0.55 -11.44
C GLU A 122 7.69 -0.74 -9.92
N VAL A 123 6.44 -0.90 -9.47
CA VAL A 123 6.06 -1.11 -8.07
C VAL A 123 5.36 -2.45 -7.93
N GLU A 124 5.91 -3.33 -7.08
CA GLU A 124 5.32 -4.65 -6.78
C GLU A 124 4.32 -4.59 -5.63
N GLU A 125 4.63 -3.83 -4.58
CA GLU A 125 3.80 -3.76 -3.37
C GLU A 125 3.80 -2.34 -2.80
N ILE A 126 2.63 -1.91 -2.32
CA ILE A 126 2.43 -0.63 -1.67
C ILE A 126 1.92 -0.90 -0.26
N THR A 127 2.63 -0.37 0.73
CA THR A 127 2.23 -0.43 2.14
C THR A 127 2.36 0.95 2.75
N CYS A 128 1.73 1.17 3.91
CA CYS A 128 1.92 2.41 4.64
C CYS A 128 1.95 2.21 6.15
N VAL A 129 2.54 3.16 6.86
CA VAL A 129 2.66 3.17 8.32
C VAL A 129 2.10 4.49 8.83
N ALA A 130 1.19 4.43 9.80
CA ALA A 130 0.70 5.64 10.46
C ALA A 130 1.78 6.17 11.42
N ILE A 131 2.15 7.44 11.25
CA ILE A 131 3.21 8.10 12.04
C ILE A 131 2.67 9.13 13.04
N GLY A 132 1.35 9.36 13.06
CA GLY A 132 0.76 10.38 13.91
C GLY A 132 -0.73 10.23 14.14
N LEU A 133 -1.24 11.08 15.02
CA LEU A 133 -2.67 11.17 15.33
C LEU A 133 -3.46 11.78 14.16
N PRO A 134 -4.75 11.42 14.01
CA PRO A 134 -5.65 12.14 13.14
C PRO A 134 -5.62 13.64 13.46
N ARG A 135 -5.32 14.47 12.46
CA ARG A 135 -5.25 15.93 12.55
C ARG A 135 -6.12 16.56 11.48
N ARG A 136 -6.56 17.80 11.68
CA ARG A 136 -7.26 18.55 10.62
C ARG A 136 -6.36 18.62 9.37
N SER A 137 -6.95 18.53 8.19
CA SER A 137 -6.23 18.65 6.92
C SER A 137 -5.70 20.07 6.72
N PHE A 138 -4.66 20.50 7.44
CA PHE A 138 -3.98 21.76 7.14
C PHE A 138 -2.46 21.71 7.40
N TRP A 139 -1.78 22.27 6.38
CA TRP A 139 -0.39 22.70 6.15
C TRP A 139 0.70 21.73 5.63
N PRO A 140 1.37 22.08 4.49
CA PRO A 140 0.92 22.91 3.36
C PRO A 140 0.20 22.03 2.35
N TRP A 141 -1.08 21.80 2.58
CA TRP A 141 -2.01 21.31 1.57
C TRP A 141 -2.86 22.51 1.15
N PRO A 142 -3.28 22.63 -0.12
CA PRO A 142 -4.05 23.79 -0.58
C PRO A 142 -5.26 24.00 0.33
N GLU A 143 -5.59 25.26 0.62
CA GLU A 143 -6.76 25.57 1.41
C GLU A 143 -7.96 24.84 0.83
N ALA A 144 -8.67 24.10 1.70
CA ALA A 144 -9.83 23.33 1.27
C ALA A 144 -10.84 24.29 0.63
N VAL A 145 -10.97 24.22 -0.70
CA VAL A 145 -11.90 25.05 -1.47
C VAL A 145 -13.36 24.75 -1.09
N GLN A 146 -13.61 23.61 -0.43
CA GLN A 146 -14.93 23.18 0.02
C GLN A 146 -14.99 23.00 1.56
N LYS A 147 -16.13 23.38 2.15
CA LYS A 147 -16.49 23.08 3.54
C LYS A 147 -16.47 21.56 3.75
N GLY A 148 -15.40 21.06 4.37
CA GLY A 148 -15.24 19.63 4.59
C GLY A 148 -13.81 19.11 4.56
N GLY A 149 -12.79 19.96 4.62
CA GLY A 149 -11.40 19.55 4.86
C GLY A 149 -11.29 18.65 6.08
N GLY A 150 -11.43 17.35 5.85
CA GLY A 150 -11.62 16.34 6.87
C GLY A 150 -10.36 16.10 7.68
N ALA A 151 -10.48 15.44 8.82
CA ALA A 151 -9.30 14.94 9.50
C ALA A 151 -8.56 13.92 8.60
N VAL A 152 -7.24 13.93 8.68
CA VAL A 152 -6.32 13.03 7.97
C VAL A 152 -5.35 12.40 8.96
N VAL A 153 -4.86 11.21 8.66
CA VAL A 153 -3.86 10.51 9.49
C VAL A 153 -2.50 10.62 8.81
N PRO A 154 -1.49 11.25 9.44
CA PRO A 154 -0.13 11.29 8.89
C PRO A 154 0.43 9.89 8.69
N CYS A 155 1.04 9.63 7.54
CA CYS A 155 1.65 8.34 7.24
C CYS A 155 2.94 8.46 6.43
N GLN A 156 3.69 7.35 6.43
CA GLN A 156 4.75 7.07 5.47
C GLN A 156 4.26 5.96 4.53
N ILE A 157 4.51 6.12 3.24
CA ILE A 157 4.21 5.09 2.25
C ILE A 157 5.51 4.40 1.89
N HIS A 158 5.48 3.08 1.85
CA HIS A 158 6.62 2.25 1.52
C HIS A 158 6.30 1.48 0.25
N LEU A 159 7.15 1.64 -0.75
CA LEU A 159 7.03 1.05 -2.07
C LEU A 159 8.11 0.00 -2.24
N GLN A 160 7.70 -1.22 -2.57
CA GLN A 160 8.60 -2.28 -2.99
C GLN A 160 8.79 -2.15 -4.51
N VAL A 161 10.01 -1.84 -4.95
CA VAL A 161 10.34 -1.55 -6.35
C VAL A 161 11.43 -2.46 -6.88
N VAL A 162 11.39 -2.69 -8.19
CA VAL A 162 12.40 -3.50 -8.90
C VAL A 162 13.70 -2.73 -9.11
N ASP A 163 13.59 -1.44 -9.44
CA ASP A 163 14.72 -0.56 -9.73
C ASP A 163 14.52 0.76 -8.97
N LYS A 164 15.40 1.01 -7.99
CA LYS A 164 15.31 2.19 -7.13
C LYS A 164 15.49 3.48 -7.92
N GLU A 165 16.45 3.55 -8.84
CA GLU A 165 16.77 4.79 -9.54
C GLU A 165 15.66 5.17 -10.51
N ARG A 166 15.20 4.19 -11.30
CA ARG A 166 14.11 4.39 -12.24
C ARG A 166 12.82 4.77 -11.54
N ALA A 167 12.43 4.03 -10.49
CA ALA A 167 11.21 4.33 -9.74
C ALA A 167 11.29 5.70 -9.05
N THR A 168 12.45 6.06 -8.48
CA THR A 168 12.64 7.40 -7.88
C THR A 168 12.53 8.51 -8.93
N ALA A 169 13.09 8.32 -10.12
CA ALA A 169 12.99 9.28 -11.21
C ALA A 169 11.55 9.43 -11.70
N ALA A 170 10.83 8.31 -11.87
CA ALA A 170 9.43 8.29 -12.27
C ALA A 170 8.52 8.96 -11.21
N LEU A 171 8.75 8.68 -9.91
CA LEU A 171 8.06 9.34 -8.81
C LEU A 171 8.32 10.85 -8.79
N ARG A 172 9.57 11.28 -8.95
CA ARG A 172 9.93 12.70 -8.99
C ARG A 172 9.31 13.42 -10.20
N ALA A 173 9.31 12.77 -11.36
CA ALA A 173 8.66 13.29 -12.56
C ALA A 173 7.15 13.44 -12.34
N ALA A 174 6.50 12.40 -11.82
CA ALA A 174 5.07 12.41 -11.54
C ALA A 174 4.67 13.41 -10.43
N PHE A 175 5.55 13.65 -9.46
CA PHE A 175 5.32 14.66 -8.42
C PHE A 175 5.37 16.09 -8.97
N ASN A 176 6.11 16.34 -10.06
CA ASN A 176 6.09 17.66 -10.69
C ASN A 176 4.70 18.02 -11.24
N ASP A 177 3.94 17.01 -11.66
CA ASP A 177 2.58 17.14 -12.20
C ASP A 177 1.51 17.19 -11.09
N MET A 178 1.88 16.95 -9.83
CA MET A 178 0.99 17.18 -8.70
C MET A 178 0.77 18.68 -8.46
N GLY A 179 -0.38 19.00 -7.88
CA GLY A 179 -0.67 20.33 -7.35
C GLY A 179 0.25 20.72 -6.18
N PRO A 180 -0.13 21.69 -5.34
CA PRO A 180 0.69 22.15 -4.20
C PRO A 180 1.08 21.04 -3.20
N GLU A 181 0.43 19.88 -3.30
CA GLU A 181 0.79 18.66 -2.57
C GLU A 181 2.26 18.21 -2.78
N LYS A 182 2.90 18.55 -3.91
CA LYS A 182 4.29 18.16 -4.21
C LYS A 182 5.35 18.81 -3.34
N GLU A 183 5.08 19.99 -2.79
CA GLU A 183 6.07 20.75 -1.99
C GLU A 183 6.34 20.09 -0.63
N VAL A 184 5.48 19.13 -0.26
CA VAL A 184 5.51 18.49 1.05
C VAL A 184 6.10 17.08 0.97
N LEU A 185 5.80 16.35 -0.10
CA LEU A 185 6.19 14.94 -0.22
C LEU A 185 7.71 14.83 -0.41
N THR A 186 8.31 13.92 0.36
CA THR A 186 9.76 13.67 0.30
C THR A 186 10.00 12.21 -0.02
N VAL A 187 10.73 11.92 -1.11
CA VAL A 187 11.13 10.55 -1.46
C VAL A 187 12.51 10.27 -0.83
N LEU A 188 12.60 9.21 -0.03
CA LEU A 188 13.79 8.76 0.71
C LEU A 188 14.35 7.44 0.13
#